data_AF-A0A556AB67-F1
#
_entry.id   AF-A0A556AB67-F1
#
_cell.length_a   1.000
_cell.length_b   1.000
_cell.length_c   1.000
_cell.angle_alpha   90.00
_cell.angle_beta   90.00
_cell.angle_gamma   90.00
#
_symmetry.space_group_name_H-M   'P 1'
#
loop_
_entity.id
_entity.type
_entity.pdbx_description
1 polymer ?
#
loop_
_entity_poly.entity_id
_entity_poly.type
_entity_poly.pdbx_seq_one_letter_code
_entity_poly.pdbx_strand_id
1 'polypeptide(L)'
;MPNNPTVPHPAEALILARIPAPVRERAARVRLMVFDVDGTLTDGSLWYGEHGEALKRFHVLDGQGLRMLAAGGVTVGILTARDGPIVTRRAADLGIAHVVQGVHDKAGALAALAQRCGLTFEEAGYMGDDINDLPAMRQAAFAATVPGAPSYVAQAAHWCAQRGGGAGAARECCDLILAAQGRLSNVLTGTPQPILPGASPQ
;
A
#
# COMPACT_ATOMS: atom_id res chain seq x y z
N MET A 1 -25.09 5.22 -24.26
CA MET A 1 -23.84 5.70 -24.89
C MET A 1 -22.87 4.53 -24.90
N PRO A 2 -22.39 4.06 -26.06
CA PRO A 2 -21.38 3.00 -26.08
C PRO A 2 -20.12 3.53 -25.39
N ASN A 3 -19.68 2.81 -24.35
CA ASN A 3 -18.49 3.12 -23.58
C ASN A 3 -17.29 2.98 -24.51
N ASN A 4 -16.81 4.10 -25.09
CA ASN A 4 -15.65 4.08 -25.96
C ASN A 4 -14.47 3.56 -25.12
N PRO A 5 -13.80 2.46 -25.49
CA PRO A 5 -12.66 1.99 -24.72
C PRO A 5 -11.60 3.09 -24.74
N THR A 6 -11.47 3.81 -23.64
CA THR A 6 -10.43 4.81 -23.45
C THR A 6 -9.09 4.10 -23.60
N VAL A 7 -8.32 4.48 -24.61
CA VAL A 7 -6.97 3.96 -24.78
C VAL A 7 -6.21 4.26 -23.48
N PRO A 8 -5.67 3.22 -22.80
CA PRO A 8 -4.98 3.43 -21.53
C PRO A 8 -3.78 4.35 -21.74
N HIS A 9 -3.50 5.19 -20.75
CA HIS A 9 -2.37 6.11 -20.84
C HIS A 9 -1.06 5.30 -21.01
N PRO A 10 -0.09 5.74 -21.84
CA PRO A 10 1.11 4.95 -22.13
C PRO A 10 1.86 4.48 -20.88
N ALA A 11 1.92 5.31 -19.84
CA ALA A 11 2.53 4.93 -18.56
C ALA A 11 1.79 3.77 -17.85
N GLU A 12 0.46 3.76 -17.86
CA GLU A 12 -0.34 2.67 -17.29
C GLU A 12 -0.12 1.38 -18.08
N ALA A 13 -0.13 1.47 -19.41
CA ALA A 13 0.11 0.32 -20.29
C ALA A 13 1.51 -0.29 -20.04
N LEU A 14 2.54 0.54 -19.86
CA LEU A 14 3.90 0.08 -19.57
C LEU A 14 4.01 -0.65 -18.22
N ILE A 15 3.33 -0.14 -17.19
CA ILE A 15 3.27 -0.80 -15.88
C ILE A 15 2.55 -2.14 -16.01
N LEU A 16 1.33 -2.14 -16.57
CA LEU A 16 0.47 -3.32 -16.62
C LEU A 16 0.93 -4.40 -17.59
N ALA A 17 1.78 -4.08 -18.58
CA ALA A 17 2.34 -5.04 -19.52
C ALA A 17 3.24 -6.08 -18.82
N ARG A 18 3.79 -5.76 -17.65
CA ARG A 18 4.70 -6.64 -16.89
C ARG A 18 3.98 -7.40 -15.78
N ILE A 19 2.66 -7.26 -15.65
CA ILE A 19 1.90 -7.74 -14.51
C ILE A 19 0.87 -8.77 -14.98
N PRO A 20 0.88 -10.00 -14.42
CA PRO A 20 -0.08 -11.04 -14.79
C PRO A 20 -1.53 -10.61 -14.58
N ALA A 21 -2.44 -11.07 -15.44
CA ALA A 21 -3.86 -10.69 -15.38
C ALA A 21 -4.51 -10.91 -13.98
N PRO A 22 -4.31 -12.07 -13.30
CA PRO A 22 -4.90 -12.28 -11.98
C PRO A 22 -4.42 -11.29 -10.92
N VAL A 23 -3.18 -10.79 -11.06
CA VAL A 23 -2.62 -9.78 -10.15
C VAL A 23 -3.27 -8.42 -10.40
N ARG A 24 -3.44 -8.03 -11.67
CA ARG A 24 -4.11 -6.79 -12.06
C ARG A 24 -5.55 -6.75 -11.55
N GLU A 25 -6.29 -7.87 -11.68
CA GLU A 25 -7.68 -8.00 -11.21
C GLU A 25 -7.81 -7.88 -9.68
N ARG A 26 -6.81 -8.33 -8.92
CA ARG A 26 -6.76 -8.12 -7.47
C ARG A 26 -6.47 -6.65 -7.13
N ALA A 27 -5.46 -6.06 -7.75
CA ALA A 27 -5.08 -4.67 -7.50
C ALA A 27 -6.20 -3.68 -7.87
N ALA A 28 -6.95 -3.96 -8.93
CA ALA A 28 -8.09 -3.14 -9.37
C ALA A 28 -9.23 -3.03 -8.33
N ARG A 29 -9.34 -3.99 -7.40
CA ARG A 29 -10.39 -4.03 -6.36
C ARG A 29 -9.99 -3.36 -5.04
N VAL A 30 -8.72 -2.98 -4.89
CA VAL A 30 -8.19 -2.42 -3.65
C VAL A 30 -8.77 -1.03 -3.38
N ARG A 31 -9.46 -0.88 -2.24
CA ARG A 31 -9.97 0.40 -1.74
C ARG A 31 -9.29 0.84 -0.45
N LEU A 32 -8.69 -0.09 0.28
CA LEU A 32 -7.79 0.16 1.41
C LEU A 32 -6.47 -0.55 1.13
N MET A 33 -5.34 0.16 1.14
CA MET A 33 -4.02 -0.44 1.06
C MET A 33 -3.24 -0.17 2.35
N VAL A 34 -2.82 -1.23 3.03
CA VAL A 34 -2.09 -1.17 4.29
C VAL A 34 -0.65 -1.61 4.08
N PHE A 35 0.29 -0.90 4.69
CA PHE A 35 1.72 -1.19 4.60
C PHE A 35 2.28 -1.51 5.99
N ASP A 36 3.11 -2.55 6.07
CA ASP A 36 4.08 -2.67 7.15
C ASP A 36 5.11 -1.53 7.10
N VAL A 37 5.82 -1.31 8.20
CA VAL A 37 6.87 -0.31 8.28
C VAL A 37 8.25 -0.91 7.99
N ASP A 38 8.69 -1.89 8.77
CA ASP A 38 10.10 -2.25 8.89
C ASP A 38 10.47 -3.38 7.94
N GLY A 39 11.18 -3.02 6.86
CA GLY A 39 11.47 -3.94 5.74
C GLY A 39 10.53 -3.74 4.54
N THR A 40 9.46 -2.96 4.74
CA THR A 40 8.53 -2.52 3.70
C THR A 40 8.66 -1.03 3.36
N LEU A 41 8.31 -0.13 4.29
CA LEU A 41 8.49 1.33 4.11
C LEU A 41 9.90 1.81 4.50
N THR A 42 10.67 0.95 5.18
CA THR A 42 12.09 1.08 5.48
C THR A 42 12.86 -0.11 4.90
N ASP A 43 14.19 -0.08 4.97
CA ASP A 43 15.06 -1.18 4.54
C ASP A 43 15.20 -2.30 5.59
N GLY A 44 14.39 -2.28 6.66
CA GLY A 44 14.43 -3.25 7.75
C GLY A 44 15.52 -3.01 8.78
N SER A 45 16.41 -2.03 8.57
CA SER A 45 17.46 -1.70 9.54
C SER A 45 16.90 -0.85 10.68
N LEU A 46 17.27 -1.21 11.91
CA LEU A 46 16.96 -0.43 13.12
C LEU A 46 18.24 0.23 13.64
N TRP A 47 18.22 1.57 13.73
CA TRP A 47 19.35 2.34 14.23
C TRP A 47 19.11 2.69 15.69
N TYR A 48 19.88 2.09 16.60
CA TYR A 48 19.75 2.27 18.04
C TYR A 48 20.77 3.28 18.57
N GLY A 49 20.31 4.17 19.44
CA GLY A 49 21.13 4.96 20.35
C GLY A 49 21.03 4.44 21.78
N GLU A 50 21.64 5.15 22.73
CA GLU A 50 21.69 4.74 24.15
C GLU A 50 20.32 4.60 24.82
N HIS A 51 19.27 5.21 24.26
CA HIS A 51 17.90 5.21 24.79
C HIS A 51 16.91 4.39 23.95
N GLY A 52 17.40 3.56 23.03
CA GLY A 52 16.57 2.73 22.16
C GLY A 52 16.63 3.17 20.70
N GLU A 53 15.56 2.91 19.97
CA GLU A 53 15.48 3.19 18.54
C GLU A 53 15.52 4.70 18.27
N ALA A 54 16.57 5.15 17.58
CA ALA A 54 16.86 6.56 17.36
C ALA A 54 16.47 7.02 15.93
N LEU A 55 16.53 6.13 14.94
CA LEU A 55 16.32 6.50 13.54
C LEU A 55 15.70 5.38 12.70
N LYS A 56 14.78 5.78 11.82
CA LYS A 56 14.29 4.99 10.69
C LYS A 56 14.50 5.77 9.38
N ARG A 57 14.94 5.08 8.33
CA ARG A 57 15.10 5.69 6.99
C ARG A 57 13.89 5.33 6.11
N PHE A 58 13.15 6.34 5.68
CA PHE A 58 12.06 6.22 4.70
C PHE A 58 12.49 6.73 3.33
N HIS A 59 11.79 6.30 2.27
CA HIS A 59 12.08 6.74 0.91
C HIS A 59 11.13 7.84 0.42
N VAL A 60 11.66 8.84 -0.28
CA VAL A 60 10.86 9.96 -0.81
C VAL A 60 9.87 9.53 -1.90
N LEU A 61 10.28 8.61 -2.80
CA LEU A 61 9.38 8.08 -3.83
C LEU A 61 8.23 7.29 -3.23
N ASP A 62 8.46 6.53 -2.14
CA ASP A 62 7.39 5.81 -1.44
C ASP A 62 6.40 6.81 -0.85
N GLY A 63 6.88 7.86 -0.20
CA GLY A 63 6.02 8.95 0.30
C GLY A 63 5.16 9.60 -0.79
N GLN A 64 5.73 9.85 -1.97
CA GLN A 64 4.98 10.37 -3.10
C GLN A 64 3.93 9.36 -3.59
N GLY A 65 4.29 8.08 -3.70
CA GLY A 65 3.36 7.02 -4.11
C GLY A 65 2.16 6.91 -3.17
N LEU A 66 2.39 6.93 -1.86
CA LEU A 66 1.33 6.86 -0.85
C LEU A 66 0.36 8.05 -0.96
N ARG A 67 0.88 9.27 -1.19
CA ARG A 67 0.03 10.44 -1.43
C ARG A 67 -0.77 10.35 -2.73
N MET A 68 -0.14 9.85 -3.80
CA MET A 68 -0.82 9.62 -5.08
C MET A 68 -1.93 8.59 -4.95
N LEU A 69 -1.69 7.51 -4.20
CA LEU A 69 -2.67 6.46 -3.96
C LEU A 69 -3.89 7.00 -3.19
N ALA A 70 -3.63 7.78 -2.14
CA ALA A 70 -4.67 8.47 -1.38
C ALA A 70 -5.48 9.46 -2.25
N ALA A 71 -4.81 10.31 -3.03
CA ALA A 71 -5.46 11.23 -3.97
C ALA A 71 -6.24 10.50 -5.08
N GLY A 72 -5.84 9.27 -5.41
CA GLY A 72 -6.54 8.37 -6.31
C GLY A 72 -7.75 7.66 -5.68
N GLY A 73 -8.17 8.04 -4.47
CA GLY A 73 -9.37 7.51 -3.82
C GLY A 73 -9.19 6.14 -3.16
N VAL A 74 -7.96 5.72 -2.88
CA VAL A 74 -7.66 4.50 -2.11
C VAL A 74 -7.20 4.91 -0.73
N THR A 75 -7.88 4.44 0.32
CA THR A 75 -7.48 4.69 1.70
C THR A 75 -6.11 4.05 1.96
N VAL A 76 -5.18 4.79 2.57
CA VAL A 76 -3.85 4.30 2.94
C VAL A 76 -3.79 4.10 4.45
N GLY A 77 -3.22 2.97 4.89
CA GLY A 77 -2.99 2.67 6.29
C GLY A 77 -1.59 2.12 6.58
N ILE A 78 -1.19 2.17 7.84
CA ILE A 78 0.06 1.61 8.37
C ILE A 78 -0.28 0.67 9.53
N LEU A 79 0.27 -0.54 9.50
CA LEU A 79 0.24 -1.49 10.61
C LEU A 79 1.67 -1.88 10.97
N THR A 80 2.06 -1.75 12.22
CA THR A 80 3.39 -2.19 12.67
C THR A 80 3.32 -2.81 14.05
N ALA A 81 4.18 -3.81 14.29
CA ALA A 81 4.36 -4.45 15.59
C ALA A 81 5.16 -3.56 16.55
N ARG A 82 5.91 -2.59 16.03
CA ARG A 82 6.65 -1.63 16.84
C ARG A 82 5.76 -0.46 17.20
N ASP A 83 6.09 0.19 18.30
CA ASP A 83 5.47 1.45 18.69
C ASP A 83 6.56 2.51 18.89
N GLY A 84 6.41 3.64 18.21
CA GLY A 84 7.32 4.75 18.38
C GLY A 84 6.86 6.05 17.70
N PRO A 85 7.36 7.20 18.17
CA PRO A 85 6.97 8.50 17.65
C PRO A 85 7.42 8.74 16.20
N ILE A 86 8.47 8.05 15.74
CA ILE A 86 9.03 8.20 14.38
C ILE A 86 7.98 7.84 13.31
N VAL A 87 7.27 6.72 13.48
CA VAL A 87 6.24 6.27 12.53
C VAL A 87 5.04 7.22 12.55
N THR A 88 4.59 7.61 13.74
CA THR A 88 3.49 8.58 13.90
C THR A 88 3.82 9.89 13.19
N ARG A 89 5.05 10.41 13.36
CA ARG A 89 5.48 11.65 12.70
C ARG A 89 5.50 11.49 11.19
N ARG A 90 6.07 10.40 10.67
CA ARG A 90 6.14 10.16 9.23
C ARG A 90 4.75 10.03 8.61
N ALA A 91 3.83 9.34 9.28
CA ALA A 91 2.45 9.21 8.82
C ALA A 91 1.75 10.58 8.78
N ALA A 92 1.92 11.42 9.81
CA ALA A 92 1.38 12.77 9.84
C ALA A 92 1.93 13.64 8.69
N ASP A 93 3.24 13.59 8.42
CA ASP A 93 3.86 14.29 7.29
C ASP A 93 3.25 13.86 5.94
N LEU A 94 2.75 12.63 5.83
CA LEU A 94 2.12 12.09 4.63
C LEU A 94 0.59 12.25 4.60
N GLY A 95 -0.04 12.70 5.69
CA GLY A 95 -1.49 12.78 5.82
C GLY A 95 -2.18 11.42 6.01
N ILE A 96 -1.46 10.41 6.48
CA ILE A 96 -2.00 9.06 6.71
C ILE A 96 -2.66 9.04 8.10
N ALA A 97 -3.99 9.03 8.12
CA ALA A 97 -4.78 9.03 9.36
C ALA A 97 -4.85 7.66 10.04
N HIS A 98 -4.71 6.58 9.27
CA HIS A 98 -4.89 5.21 9.76
C HIS A 98 -3.54 4.58 10.11
N VAL A 99 -3.09 4.80 11.34
CA VAL A 99 -1.85 4.21 11.88
C VAL A 99 -2.20 3.37 13.09
N VAL A 100 -1.85 2.08 13.07
CA VAL A 100 -1.97 1.21 14.25
C VAL A 100 -0.60 0.62 14.55
N GLN A 101 -0.09 0.94 15.74
CA GLN A 101 1.22 0.52 16.23
C GLN A 101 1.08 -0.51 17.35
N GLY A 102 2.16 -1.21 17.69
CA GLY A 102 2.15 -2.24 18.74
C GLY A 102 1.25 -3.44 18.41
N VAL A 103 1.01 -3.70 17.12
CA VAL A 103 0.07 -4.73 16.67
C VAL A 103 0.77 -6.07 16.45
N HIS A 104 0.38 -7.09 17.22
CA HIS A 104 0.81 -8.47 17.01
C HIS A 104 -0.17 -9.26 16.14
N ASP A 105 -1.48 -9.11 16.35
CA ASP A 105 -2.51 -9.69 15.48
C ASP A 105 -2.79 -8.75 14.30
N LYS A 106 -1.93 -8.82 13.27
CA LYS A 106 -2.06 -7.99 12.08
C LYS A 106 -3.30 -8.33 11.24
N ALA A 107 -3.78 -9.58 11.29
CA ALA A 107 -5.00 -9.99 10.59
C ALA A 107 -6.23 -9.32 11.20
N GLY A 108 -6.40 -9.42 12.52
CA GLY A 108 -7.48 -8.75 13.25
C GLY A 108 -7.42 -7.23 13.10
N ALA A 109 -6.22 -6.64 13.13
CA ALA A 109 -6.06 -5.19 12.94
C ALA A 109 -6.42 -4.73 11.52
N LEU A 110 -6.06 -5.49 10.49
CA LEU A 110 -6.46 -5.21 9.10
C LEU A 110 -7.98 -5.27 8.95
N ALA A 111 -8.61 -6.32 9.47
CA ALA A 111 -10.07 -6.47 9.44
C ALA A 111 -10.79 -5.33 10.16
N ALA A 112 -10.33 -4.98 11.36
CA ALA A 112 -10.87 -3.87 12.13
C ALA A 112 -10.69 -2.52 11.43
N LEU A 113 -9.55 -2.30 10.76
CA LEU A 113 -9.33 -1.08 9.97
C LEU A 113 -10.26 -1.01 8.76
N ALA A 114 -10.39 -2.09 7.99
CA ALA A 114 -11.31 -2.16 6.86
C ALA A 114 -12.74 -1.83 7.30
N GLN A 115 -13.21 -2.43 8.41
CA GLN A 115 -14.54 -2.14 8.97
C GLN A 115 -14.72 -0.67 9.36
N ARG A 116 -13.73 -0.04 10.00
CA ARG A 116 -13.78 1.41 10.32
C ARG A 116 -13.90 2.29 9.08
N CYS A 117 -13.38 1.84 7.95
CA CYS A 117 -13.48 2.52 6.66
C CYS A 117 -14.77 2.16 5.88
N GLY A 118 -15.66 1.33 6.45
CA GLY A 118 -16.86 0.84 5.76
C GLY A 118 -16.56 -0.14 4.63
N LEU A 119 -15.44 -0.86 4.72
CA LEU A 119 -14.95 -1.80 3.71
C LEU A 119 -14.90 -3.22 4.26
N THR A 120 -14.81 -4.19 3.35
CA THR A 120 -14.54 -5.59 3.66
C THR A 120 -13.07 -5.95 3.42
N PHE A 121 -12.62 -7.10 3.93
CA PHE A 121 -11.27 -7.60 3.62
C PHE A 121 -11.08 -7.92 2.13
N GLU A 122 -12.18 -8.17 1.39
CA GLU A 122 -12.17 -8.38 -0.06
C GLU A 122 -11.82 -7.12 -0.87
N GLU A 123 -11.84 -5.96 -0.22
CA GLU A 123 -11.43 -4.66 -0.78
C GLU A 123 -10.11 -4.15 -0.15
N ALA A 124 -9.53 -4.91 0.78
CA ALA A 124 -8.32 -4.55 1.49
C ALA A 124 -7.08 -5.23 0.88
N GLY A 125 -6.02 -4.44 0.68
CA GLY A 125 -4.70 -4.88 0.31
C GLY A 125 -3.71 -4.72 1.47
N TYR A 126 -2.68 -5.56 1.49
CA TYR A 126 -1.61 -5.53 2.49
C TYR A 126 -0.25 -5.73 1.83
N MET A 127 0.75 -4.95 2.23
CA MET A 127 2.15 -5.12 1.85
C MET A 127 3.01 -5.34 3.09
N GLY A 128 3.75 -6.45 3.12
CA GLY A 128 4.65 -6.80 4.22
C GLY A 128 5.85 -7.60 3.74
N ASP A 129 6.77 -7.91 4.64
CA ASP A 129 8.04 -8.54 4.31
C ASP A 129 8.47 -9.66 5.26
N ASP A 130 7.79 -9.90 6.38
CA ASP A 130 8.19 -10.95 7.32
C ASP A 130 7.02 -11.81 7.86
N ILE A 131 7.34 -12.79 8.71
CA ILE A 131 6.42 -13.80 9.22
C ILE A 131 5.20 -13.23 9.95
N ASN A 132 5.35 -12.08 10.63
CA ASN A 132 4.26 -11.41 11.35
C ASN A 132 3.20 -10.82 10.39
N ASP A 133 3.54 -10.65 9.11
CA ASP A 133 2.64 -10.15 8.06
C ASP A 133 1.78 -11.25 7.44
N LEU A 134 2.24 -12.50 7.48
CA LEU A 134 1.57 -13.63 6.82
C LEU A 134 0.07 -13.74 7.16
N PRO A 135 -0.39 -13.57 8.43
CA PRO A 135 -1.81 -13.63 8.73
C PRO A 135 -2.62 -12.57 7.98
N ALA A 136 -2.13 -11.32 7.93
CA ALA A 136 -2.79 -10.22 7.22
C ALA A 136 -2.74 -10.42 5.70
N MET A 137 -1.58 -10.82 5.17
CA MET A 137 -1.39 -11.09 3.74
C MET A 137 -2.34 -12.18 3.24
N ARG A 138 -2.55 -13.25 4.01
CA ARG A 138 -3.43 -14.36 3.62
C ARG A 138 -4.91 -13.98 3.60
N GLN A 139 -5.32 -12.98 4.38
CA GLN A 139 -6.70 -12.49 4.42
C GLN A 139 -6.97 -11.36 3.40
N ALA A 140 -5.94 -10.60 3.03
CA ALA A 140 -6.07 -9.49 2.09
C ALA A 140 -6.45 -9.97 0.68
N ALA A 141 -7.33 -9.21 0.01
CA ALA A 141 -7.69 -9.45 -1.39
C ALA A 141 -6.50 -9.30 -2.35
N PHE A 142 -5.59 -8.41 -1.98
CA PHE A 142 -4.32 -8.17 -2.66
C PHE A 142 -3.18 -8.17 -1.65
N ALA A 143 -2.21 -9.06 -1.85
CA ALA A 143 -1.07 -9.21 -0.95
C ALA A 143 0.20 -8.91 -1.75
N ALA A 144 0.98 -7.97 -1.27
CA ALA A 144 2.23 -7.55 -1.88
C ALA A 144 3.41 -7.82 -0.94
N THR A 145 4.60 -7.99 -1.50
CA THR A 145 5.84 -8.08 -0.73
C THR A 145 7.02 -7.47 -1.47
N VAL A 146 8.20 -7.52 -0.85
CA VAL A 146 9.47 -7.00 -1.36
C VAL A 146 10.41 -8.15 -1.79
N PRO A 147 11.36 -7.92 -2.73
CA PRO A 147 12.31 -8.94 -3.17
C PRO A 147 13.16 -9.58 -2.06
N GLY A 148 13.38 -8.87 -0.96
CA GLY A 148 14.21 -9.33 0.17
C GLY A 148 13.46 -10.14 1.23
N ALA A 149 12.14 -10.30 1.09
CA ALA A 149 11.33 -11.04 2.05
C ALA A 149 11.71 -12.55 2.05
N PRO A 150 11.60 -13.25 3.19
CA PRO A 150 11.78 -14.69 3.23
C PRO A 150 10.87 -15.41 2.21
N SER A 151 11.35 -16.53 1.66
CA SER A 151 10.67 -17.23 0.55
C SER A 151 9.23 -17.63 0.87
N TYR A 152 8.92 -17.93 2.13
CA TYR A 152 7.57 -18.26 2.59
C TYR A 152 6.63 -17.05 2.63
N VAL A 153 7.16 -15.83 2.75
CA VAL A 153 6.39 -14.57 2.60
C VAL A 153 6.12 -14.32 1.13
N ALA A 154 7.15 -14.46 0.28
CA ALA A 154 7.00 -14.36 -1.17
C ALA A 154 5.98 -15.35 -1.73
N GLN A 155 5.92 -16.57 -1.20
CA GLN A 155 4.92 -17.57 -1.58
C GLN A 155 3.48 -17.16 -1.20
N ALA A 156 3.30 -16.42 -0.11
CA ALA A 156 1.99 -15.93 0.32
C ALA A 156 1.55 -14.66 -0.42
N ALA A 157 2.47 -13.94 -1.05
CA ALA A 157 2.18 -12.73 -1.79
C ALA A 157 1.57 -13.04 -3.16
N HIS A 158 0.59 -12.23 -3.58
CA HIS A 158 0.07 -12.23 -4.94
C HIS A 158 1.00 -11.50 -5.91
N TRP A 159 1.80 -10.57 -5.40
CA TRP A 159 2.73 -9.77 -6.17
C TRP A 159 3.98 -9.43 -5.35
N CYS A 160 5.13 -9.43 -6.00
CA CYS A 160 6.38 -8.97 -5.41
C CYS A 160 6.87 -7.75 -6.20
N ALA A 161 7.24 -6.69 -5.47
CA ALA A 161 7.89 -5.53 -6.06
C ALA A 161 9.23 -5.92 -6.71
N GLN A 162 9.76 -5.06 -7.59
CA GLN A 162 11.12 -5.20 -8.11
C GLN A 162 12.12 -4.44 -7.24
N ARG A 163 11.68 -3.34 -6.63
CA ARG A 163 12.50 -2.55 -5.70
C ARG A 163 12.38 -3.07 -4.27
N GLY A 164 13.43 -2.87 -3.48
CA GLY A 164 13.47 -3.25 -2.06
C GLY A 164 12.67 -2.32 -1.15
N GLY A 165 12.40 -2.79 0.06
CA GLY A 165 11.79 -1.99 1.13
C GLY A 165 12.60 -0.75 1.46
N GLY A 166 11.92 0.37 1.74
CA GLY A 166 12.56 1.67 1.97
C GLY A 166 13.40 2.17 0.79
N ALA A 167 13.20 1.57 -0.38
CA ALA A 167 13.91 1.84 -1.60
C ALA A 167 12.94 1.83 -2.79
N GLY A 168 11.66 2.17 -2.61
CA GLY A 168 10.71 2.31 -3.72
C GLY A 168 9.68 1.22 -3.90
N ALA A 169 9.68 0.17 -3.09
CA ALA A 169 8.75 -0.94 -3.25
C ALA A 169 7.28 -0.50 -3.08
N ALA A 170 7.01 0.34 -2.07
CA ALA A 170 5.67 0.87 -1.84
C ALA A 170 5.23 1.79 -2.98
N ARG A 171 6.14 2.55 -3.58
CA ARG A 171 5.86 3.34 -4.79
C ARG A 171 5.41 2.45 -5.96
N GLU A 172 6.12 1.36 -6.23
CA GLU A 172 5.72 0.43 -7.30
C GLU A 172 4.35 -0.18 -7.04
N CYS A 173 4.06 -0.52 -5.78
CA CYS A 173 2.75 -1.01 -5.38
C CYS A 173 1.64 0.03 -5.64
N CYS A 174 1.88 1.29 -5.25
CA CYS A 174 0.93 2.39 -5.48
C CYS A 174 0.67 2.60 -6.98
N ASP A 175 1.72 2.63 -7.79
CA ASP A 175 1.62 2.80 -9.24
C ASP A 175 0.87 1.64 -9.90
N LEU A 176 1.11 0.40 -9.46
CA LEU A 176 0.35 -0.77 -9.92
C LEU A 176 -1.14 -0.64 -9.60
N ILE A 177 -1.51 -0.32 -8.35
CA ILE A 177 -2.91 -0.20 -7.95
C ILE A 177 -3.60 0.89 -8.77
N LEU A 178 -2.99 2.08 -8.86
CA LEU A 178 -3.54 3.19 -9.63
C LEU A 178 -3.68 2.85 -11.12
N ALA A 179 -2.68 2.19 -11.72
CA ALA A 179 -2.75 1.79 -13.11
C ALA A 179 -3.83 0.73 -13.35
N ALA A 180 -3.95 -0.27 -12.46
CA ALA A 180 -4.97 -1.31 -12.55
C ALA A 180 -6.40 -0.75 -12.41
N GLN A 181 -6.55 0.41 -11.76
CA GLN A 181 -7.81 1.14 -11.63
C GLN A 181 -8.04 2.19 -12.74
N GLY A 182 -7.09 2.38 -13.66
CA GLY A 182 -7.13 3.43 -14.69
C GLY A 182 -7.10 4.84 -14.11
N ARG A 183 -6.51 5.02 -12.92
CA ARG A 183 -6.48 6.29 -12.16
C ARG A 183 -5.12 6.97 -12.19
N LEU A 184 -4.07 6.30 -12.63
CA LEU A 184 -2.72 6.86 -12.65
C LEU A 184 -2.62 8.02 -13.64
N SER A 185 -3.25 7.90 -14.80
CA SER A 185 -3.34 8.94 -15.82
C SER A 185 -3.92 10.25 -15.30
N ASN A 186 -4.93 10.21 -14.45
CA ASN A 186 -5.51 11.40 -13.80
C ASN A 186 -4.48 12.10 -12.90
N VAL A 187 -3.72 11.31 -12.14
CA VAL A 187 -2.65 11.82 -11.27
C VAL A 187 -1.52 12.46 -12.09
N LEU A 188 -1.16 11.86 -13.23
CA LEU A 188 -0.10 12.39 -14.12
C LEU A 188 -0.51 13.65 -14.87
N THR A 189 -1.78 13.79 -15.22
CA THR A 189 -2.31 14.93 -15.99
C THR A 189 -2.85 16.06 -15.11
N GLY A 190 -2.94 15.86 -13.79
CA GLY A 190 -3.51 16.84 -12.86
C GLY A 190 -5.03 17.00 -12.99
N THR A 191 -5.71 16.03 -13.60
CA THR A 191 -7.16 16.10 -13.83
C THR A 191 -7.91 15.72 -12.54
N PRO A 192 -8.86 16.55 -12.06
CA PRO A 192 -9.65 16.24 -10.86
C PRO A 192 -10.42 14.92 -11.01
N GLN A 193 -10.43 14.09 -9.96
CA GLN A 193 -11.19 12.84 -9.98
C GLN A 193 -12.70 13.09 -9.82
N PRO A 194 -13.57 12.39 -10.56
CA PRO A 194 -14.98 12.37 -10.25
C PRO A 194 -15.20 11.73 -8.88
N ILE A 195 -15.99 12.40 -8.03
CA ILE A 195 -16.33 11.95 -6.68
C ILE A 195 -17.09 10.62 -6.78
N LEU A 196 -16.66 9.59 -6.05
CA LEU A 196 -17.36 8.30 -6.02
C LEU A 196 -18.81 8.51 -5.55
N PRO A 197 -19.81 7.89 -6.19
CA PRO A 197 -21.17 7.86 -5.66
C PRO A 197 -21.12 7.14 -4.29
N GLY A 198 -21.40 7.86 -3.20
CA GLY A 198 -21.44 7.31 -1.84
C GLY A 198 -20.50 7.96 -0.83
N ALA A 199 -19.61 8.87 -1.25
CA ALA A 199 -18.92 9.74 -0.29
C ALA A 199 -19.90 10.84 0.14
N SER A 200 -20.57 10.65 1.28
CA SER A 200 -21.30 11.74 1.93
C SER A 200 -20.28 12.82 2.32
N PRO A 201 -20.51 14.11 1.99
CA PRO A 201 -19.70 15.17 2.55
C PRO A 201 -19.92 15.20 4.07
N GLN A 202 -18.83 15.18 4.84
CA GLN A 202 -18.86 15.62 6.24
C GLN A 202 -18.95 17.15 6.26
#